data_AF-A0A183E4L2-F1
#
_entry.id   AF-A0A183E4L2-F1
#
_cell.length_a   1.000
_cell.length_b   1.000
_cell.length_c   1.000
_cell.angle_alpha   90.00
_cell.angle_beta   90.00
_cell.angle_gamma   90.00
#
_symmetry.space_group_name_H-M   'P 1'
#
loop_
_entity.id
_entity.type
_entity.pdbx_description
1 polymer ?
#
loop_
_entity_poly.entity_id
_entity_poly.type
_entity_poly.pdbx_seq_one_letter_code
_entity_poly.pdbx_strand_id
1 'polypeptide(L)'
;MLIYPICAVLVLELSHEPIFKTLADAVRHHFATDLFSMSVSPIIRFASLVNSKKIRLPDDLYKQMREWLQLKASEITDPQDVVSVLTCWNKNDSWFNMFVEKAKGSISGMCSAELVGMLASLANNLSRPPHVLRLIGSAIEQNRPNLTLIVLAQSAARLHFMDAGLRRLVADETVANITRFSKWSQINALVYSLAKLRIGELRTWKAAAAWINNNQMNATDAELSYALYWCAMAGKCSLVQEAAEFLSEKLKPFQFDSAKTWLSSIYALAICERLSPELAETVLQASFVADVLQGLSGFRKLMTVTTVAQMQLFLKVILNKASEGPTLSITNLMQLPPAILDDMAMKLRYGRSEEGNVQYFHSLLHKLIPVNSHAFPPALTEDGIFVNAVMKFDTKTNRFVPLCQFESVKASRLAVIYLSWKDSTLMVSVLLQLTSS
;
A
#
# COMPACT_ATOMS: atom_id res chain seq x y z
N MET A 1 -19.68 22.52 -31.36
CA MET A 1 -18.45 22.29 -32.20
C MET A 1 -17.13 22.60 -31.46
N LEU A 2 -17.14 23.38 -30.37
CA LEU A 2 -15.93 23.84 -29.63
C LEU A 2 -15.19 22.78 -28.80
N ILE A 3 -15.81 21.62 -28.54
CA ILE A 3 -15.21 20.54 -27.74
C ILE A 3 -14.06 19.84 -28.48
N TYR A 4 -14.14 19.67 -29.80
CA TYR A 4 -13.05 19.03 -30.55
C TYR A 4 -11.77 19.88 -30.57
N PRO A 5 -11.82 21.20 -30.84
CA PRO A 5 -10.65 22.08 -30.71
C PRO A 5 -9.99 22.04 -29.33
N ILE A 6 -10.77 22.11 -28.24
CA ILE A 6 -10.18 22.07 -26.89
C ILE A 6 -9.56 20.69 -26.60
N CYS A 7 -10.17 19.60 -27.05
CA CYS A 7 -9.56 18.27 -26.95
C CYS A 7 -8.23 18.19 -27.70
N ALA A 8 -8.14 18.78 -28.91
CA ALA A 8 -6.90 18.80 -29.69
C ALA A 8 -5.79 19.58 -28.96
N VAL A 9 -6.10 20.75 -28.40
CA VAL A 9 -5.17 21.55 -27.58
C VAL A 9 -4.67 20.73 -26.37
N LEU A 10 -5.57 19.98 -25.73
CA LEU A 10 -5.19 19.11 -24.64
C LEU A 10 -4.30 17.94 -25.08
N VAL A 11 -4.60 17.30 -26.22
CA VAL A 11 -3.77 16.23 -26.79
C VAL A 11 -2.36 16.75 -27.08
N LEU A 12 -2.24 17.97 -27.60
CA LEU A 12 -0.97 18.65 -27.91
C LEU A 12 -0.25 19.24 -26.68
N GLU A 13 -0.78 19.06 -25.47
CA GLU A 13 -0.18 19.54 -24.20
C GLU A 13 -0.05 21.06 -24.09
N LEU A 14 -0.88 21.79 -24.84
CA LEU A 14 -0.91 23.25 -24.86
C LEU A 14 -1.84 23.83 -23.78
N SER A 15 -1.99 23.15 -22.64
CA SER A 15 -2.91 23.57 -21.57
C SER A 15 -2.49 24.84 -20.82
N HIS A 16 -1.24 25.27 -20.99
CA HIS A 16 -0.71 26.51 -20.42
C HIS A 16 -0.81 27.71 -21.38
N GLU A 17 -1.18 27.47 -22.63
CA GLU A 17 -1.23 28.51 -23.66
C GLU A 17 -2.51 29.35 -23.55
N PRO A 18 -2.48 30.62 -23.98
CA PRO A 18 -3.65 31.50 -23.98
C PRO A 18 -4.84 30.91 -24.74
N ILE A 19 -4.57 30.12 -25.78
CA ILE A 19 -5.59 29.46 -26.59
C ILE A 19 -6.45 28.48 -25.77
N PHE A 20 -5.87 27.81 -24.77
CA PHE A 20 -6.63 26.93 -23.88
C PHE A 20 -7.64 27.71 -23.05
N LYS A 21 -7.23 28.87 -22.52
CA LYS A 21 -8.12 29.73 -21.73
C LYS A 21 -9.28 30.24 -22.59
N THR A 22 -9.01 30.74 -23.78
CA THR A 22 -10.04 31.21 -24.72
C THR A 22 -11.03 30.11 -25.09
N LEU A 23 -10.54 28.90 -25.36
CA LEU A 23 -11.40 27.75 -25.67
C LEU A 23 -12.20 27.27 -24.46
N ALA A 24 -11.61 27.26 -23.27
CA ALA A 24 -12.31 26.91 -22.03
C ALA A 24 -13.44 27.90 -21.73
N ASP A 25 -13.21 29.20 -21.92
CA ASP A 25 -14.23 30.24 -21.79
C ASP A 25 -15.36 30.10 -22.82
N ALA A 26 -15.02 29.78 -24.07
CA ALA A 26 -16.01 29.54 -25.12
C ALA A 26 -16.86 28.28 -24.84
N VAL A 27 -16.23 27.19 -24.36
CA VAL A 27 -16.94 25.97 -23.95
C VAL A 27 -17.85 26.24 -22.76
N ARG A 28 -17.39 27.02 -21.78
CA ARG A 28 -18.20 27.45 -20.63
C ARG A 28 -19.43 28.24 -21.05
N HIS A 29 -19.27 29.23 -21.93
CA HIS A 29 -20.41 30.01 -22.44
C HIS A 29 -21.40 29.11 -23.19
N HIS A 30 -20.90 28.15 -23.96
CA HIS A 30 -21.74 27.20 -24.68
C HIS A 30 -22.54 26.28 -23.74
N PHE A 31 -21.93 25.77 -22.67
CA PHE A 31 -22.66 25.02 -21.64
C PHE A 31 -23.77 25.84 -20.99
N ALA A 32 -23.59 27.14 -20.80
CA ALA A 32 -24.60 28.01 -20.20
C ALA A 32 -25.77 28.37 -21.13
N THR A 33 -25.59 28.29 -22.46
CA THR A 33 -26.53 28.84 -23.44
C THR A 33 -27.23 27.78 -24.28
N ASP A 34 -26.58 26.66 -24.56
CA ASP A 34 -27.10 25.64 -25.48
C ASP A 34 -26.85 24.23 -24.93
N LEU A 35 -27.47 23.97 -23.79
CA LEU A 35 -27.24 22.79 -22.96
C LEU A 35 -27.78 21.50 -23.61
N PHE A 36 -28.71 21.56 -24.58
CA PHE A 36 -29.39 20.36 -25.08
C PHE A 36 -29.07 19.97 -26.52
N SER A 37 -28.36 20.81 -27.30
CA SER A 37 -28.04 20.52 -28.71
C SER A 37 -26.82 19.63 -28.91
N MET A 38 -26.01 19.44 -27.87
CA MET A 38 -24.73 18.73 -27.97
C MET A 38 -24.89 17.22 -27.79
N SER A 39 -24.19 16.47 -28.63
CA SER A 39 -24.00 15.04 -28.40
C SER A 39 -23.15 14.78 -27.16
N VAL A 40 -23.40 13.66 -26.49
CA VAL A 40 -22.78 13.34 -25.20
C VAL A 40 -21.33 12.87 -25.33
N SER A 41 -21.01 12.07 -26.35
CA SER A 41 -19.69 11.45 -26.52
C SER A 41 -18.51 12.44 -26.55
N PRO A 42 -18.57 13.60 -27.25
CA PRO A 42 -17.47 14.56 -27.25
C PRO A 42 -17.17 15.13 -25.86
N ILE A 43 -18.20 15.38 -25.06
CA ILE A 43 -18.06 15.91 -23.70
C ILE A 43 -17.43 14.85 -22.80
N ILE A 44 -17.83 13.58 -22.95
CA ILE A 44 -17.22 12.47 -22.22
C ILE A 44 -15.73 12.35 -22.55
N ARG A 45 -15.38 12.43 -23.84
CA ARG A 45 -13.98 12.40 -24.30
C ARG A 45 -13.17 13.55 -23.74
N PHE A 46 -13.73 14.77 -23.74
CA PHE A 46 -13.09 15.94 -23.15
C PHE A 46 -12.79 15.73 -21.66
N ALA A 47 -13.78 15.29 -20.90
CA ALA A 47 -13.60 15.05 -19.47
C ALA A 47 -12.63 13.90 -19.16
N SER A 48 -12.65 12.83 -19.96
CA SER A 48 -11.68 11.73 -19.87
C SER A 48 -10.26 12.24 -20.08
N LEU A 49 -10.05 13.09 -21.09
CA LEU A 49 -8.75 13.68 -21.41
C LEU A 49 -8.25 14.66 -20.34
N VAL A 50 -9.13 15.49 -19.80
CA VAL A 50 -8.82 16.39 -18.67
C VAL A 50 -8.35 15.58 -17.47
N ASN A 51 -9.04 14.48 -17.17
CA ASN A 51 -8.74 13.65 -16.01
C ASN A 51 -7.44 12.86 -16.21
N SER A 52 -7.25 12.24 -17.38
CA SER A 52 -6.04 11.47 -17.69
C SER A 52 -4.77 12.33 -17.69
N LYS A 53 -4.87 13.57 -18.18
CA LYS A 53 -3.78 14.56 -18.17
C LYS A 53 -3.69 15.38 -16.86
N LYS A 54 -4.54 15.11 -15.86
CA LYS A 54 -4.59 15.82 -14.57
C LYS A 54 -4.71 17.34 -14.70
N ILE A 55 -5.45 17.79 -15.69
CA ILE A 55 -5.60 19.21 -16.00
C ILE A 55 -6.63 19.82 -15.05
N ARG A 56 -6.27 20.96 -14.45
CA ARG A 56 -7.20 21.72 -13.61
C ARG A 56 -8.06 22.61 -14.50
N LEU A 57 -9.33 22.24 -14.65
CA LEU A 57 -10.32 23.13 -15.24
C LEU A 57 -10.74 24.20 -14.22
N PRO A 58 -11.25 25.35 -14.70
CA PRO A 58 -12.03 26.27 -13.87
C PRO A 58 -13.18 25.53 -13.15
N ASP A 59 -13.37 25.81 -11.86
CA ASP A 59 -14.32 25.08 -11.00
C ASP A 59 -15.77 25.16 -11.52
N ASP A 60 -16.14 26.31 -12.09
CA ASP A 60 -17.44 26.56 -12.72
C ASP A 60 -17.64 25.68 -13.97
N LEU A 61 -16.64 25.60 -14.84
CA LEU A 61 -16.67 24.75 -16.03
C LEU A 61 -16.74 23.26 -15.66
N TYR A 62 -15.95 22.83 -14.67
CA TYR A 62 -15.98 21.44 -14.20
C TYR A 62 -17.35 21.08 -13.60
N LYS A 63 -17.95 21.98 -12.83
CA LYS A 63 -19.29 21.81 -12.26
C LYS A 63 -20.36 21.71 -13.35
N GLN A 64 -20.37 22.64 -14.31
CA GLN A 64 -21.32 22.63 -15.42
C GLN A 64 -21.22 21.34 -16.25
N MET A 65 -20.00 20.91 -16.57
CA MET A 65 -19.76 19.65 -17.29
C MET A 65 -20.32 18.44 -16.54
N ARG A 66 -20.20 18.41 -15.20
CA ARG A 66 -20.77 17.35 -14.37
C ARG A 66 -22.30 17.38 -14.38
N GLU A 67 -22.90 18.54 -14.12
CA GLU A 67 -24.36 18.70 -14.11
C GLU A 67 -24.97 18.31 -15.45
N TRP A 68 -24.31 18.68 -16.54
CA TRP A 68 -24.71 18.31 -17.89
C TRP A 68 -24.75 16.79 -18.10
N LEU A 69 -23.66 16.10 -17.77
CA LEU A 69 -23.57 14.64 -17.91
C LEU A 69 -24.58 13.91 -17.03
N GLN A 70 -24.89 14.47 -15.86
CA GLN A 70 -25.94 13.95 -14.99
C GLN A 70 -27.33 14.08 -15.66
N LEU A 71 -27.65 15.24 -16.24
CA LEU A 71 -28.94 15.45 -16.93
C LEU A 71 -29.10 14.54 -18.15
N LYS A 72 -27.99 14.28 -18.86
CA LYS A 72 -27.92 13.46 -20.07
C LYS A 72 -27.56 11.99 -19.81
N ALA A 73 -27.56 11.56 -18.56
CA ALA A 73 -27.08 10.24 -18.17
C ALA A 73 -27.85 9.07 -18.81
N SER A 74 -29.15 9.25 -19.05
CA SER A 74 -30.00 8.27 -19.74
C SER A 74 -29.58 8.09 -21.21
N GLU A 75 -29.17 9.17 -21.89
CA GLU A 75 -28.76 9.20 -23.30
C GLU A 75 -27.39 8.57 -23.56
N ILE A 76 -26.59 8.32 -22.51
CA ILE A 76 -25.30 7.64 -22.62
C ILE A 76 -25.54 6.14 -22.76
N THR A 77 -25.53 5.66 -24.00
CA THR A 77 -25.74 4.24 -24.33
C THR A 77 -24.52 3.59 -24.96
N ASP A 78 -23.62 4.38 -25.54
CA ASP A 78 -22.41 3.84 -26.17
C ASP A 78 -21.49 3.17 -25.12
N PRO A 79 -21.06 1.91 -25.35
CA PRO A 79 -20.21 1.18 -24.41
C PRO A 79 -18.92 1.91 -24.01
N GLN A 80 -18.24 2.58 -24.95
CA GLN A 80 -16.98 3.28 -24.69
C GLN A 80 -17.22 4.53 -23.85
N ASP A 81 -18.32 5.22 -24.10
CA ASP A 81 -18.75 6.36 -23.31
C ASP A 81 -19.14 5.94 -21.89
N VAL A 82 -19.89 4.85 -21.72
CA VAL A 82 -20.25 4.29 -20.40
C VAL A 82 -18.99 3.94 -19.59
N VAL A 83 -17.99 3.31 -20.22
CA VAL A 83 -16.73 2.93 -19.56
C VAL A 83 -15.88 4.15 -19.20
N SER A 84 -15.84 5.15 -20.09
CA SER A 84 -15.19 6.43 -19.83
C SER A 84 -15.84 7.13 -18.65
N VAL A 85 -17.17 7.06 -18.53
CA VAL A 85 -17.90 7.59 -17.38
C VAL A 85 -17.52 6.88 -16.07
N LEU A 86 -17.47 5.55 -16.08
CA LEU A 86 -17.09 4.76 -14.91
C LEU A 86 -15.64 4.98 -14.45
N THR A 87 -14.73 5.25 -15.40
CA THR A 87 -13.31 5.45 -15.10
C THR A 87 -13.01 6.87 -14.64
N CYS A 88 -13.74 7.88 -15.14
CA CYS A 88 -13.37 9.29 -14.96
C CYS A 88 -14.18 10.06 -13.90
N TRP A 89 -15.34 9.58 -13.44
CA TRP A 89 -16.18 10.33 -12.47
C TRP A 89 -16.29 9.70 -11.09
N ASN A 90 -16.56 10.57 -10.10
CA ASN A 90 -16.64 10.23 -8.68
C ASN A 90 -18.01 9.62 -8.32
N LYS A 91 -18.04 8.81 -7.26
CA LYS A 91 -19.02 7.74 -7.00
C LYS A 91 -20.11 8.07 -6.00
N ASN A 92 -20.14 9.29 -5.48
CA ASN A 92 -21.12 9.65 -4.47
C ASN A 92 -22.45 10.11 -5.09
N ASP A 93 -22.54 10.11 -6.42
CA ASP A 93 -23.71 10.60 -7.12
C ASP A 93 -24.64 9.41 -7.46
N SER A 94 -25.93 9.53 -7.14
CA SER A 94 -26.94 8.47 -7.29
C SER A 94 -27.07 7.94 -8.73
N TRP A 95 -26.67 8.74 -9.72
CA TRP A 95 -26.67 8.36 -11.12
C TRP A 95 -25.55 7.38 -11.51
N PHE A 96 -24.48 7.23 -10.71
CA PHE A 96 -23.35 6.34 -10.99
C PHE A 96 -23.80 4.86 -11.11
N ASN A 97 -24.78 4.43 -10.30
CA ASN A 97 -25.29 3.06 -10.32
C ASN A 97 -25.95 2.68 -11.66
N MET A 98 -26.57 3.63 -12.35
CA MET A 98 -27.14 3.42 -13.68
C MET A 98 -26.06 3.03 -14.70
N PHE A 99 -24.86 3.61 -14.60
CA PHE A 99 -23.74 3.26 -15.46
C PHE A 99 -23.14 1.90 -15.12
N VAL A 100 -23.15 1.50 -13.85
CA VAL A 100 -22.72 0.16 -13.45
C VAL A 100 -23.60 -0.90 -14.10
N GLU A 101 -24.92 -0.72 -14.10
CA GLU A 101 -25.85 -1.65 -14.75
C GLU A 101 -25.67 -1.67 -16.27
N LYS A 102 -25.59 -0.49 -16.92
CA LYS A 102 -25.34 -0.38 -18.38
C LYS A 102 -24.02 -1.04 -18.79
N ALA A 103 -22.98 -0.94 -17.95
CA ALA A 103 -21.65 -1.46 -18.25
C ALA A 103 -21.54 -2.98 -18.11
N LYS A 104 -22.48 -3.68 -17.45
CA LYS A 104 -22.39 -5.14 -17.25
C LYS A 104 -22.20 -5.89 -18.56
N GLY A 105 -23.07 -5.63 -19.54
CA GLY A 105 -22.99 -6.28 -20.86
C GLY A 105 -21.72 -5.92 -21.63
N SER A 106 -21.30 -4.64 -21.55
CA SER A 106 -20.10 -4.16 -22.21
C SER A 106 -18.81 -4.75 -21.63
N ILE A 107 -18.69 -4.79 -20.30
CA ILE A 107 -17.51 -5.32 -19.60
C ILE A 107 -17.35 -6.82 -19.88
N SER A 108 -18.44 -7.60 -19.87
CA SER A 108 -18.39 -9.02 -20.17
C SER A 108 -17.91 -9.33 -21.60
N GLY A 109 -18.14 -8.41 -22.55
CA GLY A 109 -17.71 -8.56 -23.95
C GLY A 109 -16.28 -8.08 -24.26
N MET A 110 -15.59 -7.44 -23.30
CA MET A 110 -14.26 -6.87 -23.51
C MET A 110 -13.15 -7.92 -23.54
N CYS A 111 -12.12 -7.64 -24.31
CA CYS A 111 -10.90 -8.44 -24.29
C CYS A 111 -10.06 -8.15 -23.02
N SER A 112 -9.12 -9.05 -22.71
CA SER A 112 -8.25 -8.96 -21.53
C SER A 112 -7.48 -7.63 -21.45
N ALA A 113 -7.02 -7.12 -22.59
CA ALA A 113 -6.28 -5.85 -22.66
C ALA A 113 -7.15 -4.65 -22.28
N GLU A 114 -8.40 -4.60 -22.76
CA GLU A 114 -9.36 -3.56 -22.41
C GLU A 114 -9.73 -3.61 -20.92
N LEU A 115 -9.96 -4.81 -20.39
CA LEU A 115 -10.29 -5.02 -18.98
C LEU A 115 -9.14 -4.59 -18.04
N VAL A 116 -7.90 -4.97 -18.37
CA VAL A 116 -6.72 -4.53 -17.61
C VAL A 116 -6.51 -3.02 -17.76
N GLY A 117 -6.73 -2.45 -18.94
CA GLY A 117 -6.69 -1.01 -19.18
C GLY A 117 -7.73 -0.24 -18.35
N MET A 118 -8.95 -0.76 -18.24
CA MET A 118 -10.00 -0.20 -17.40
C MET A 118 -9.60 -0.23 -15.92
N LEU A 119 -9.04 -1.34 -15.44
CA LEU A 119 -8.53 -1.46 -14.07
C LEU A 119 -7.38 -0.47 -13.81
N ALA A 120 -6.49 -0.27 -14.77
CA ALA A 120 -5.39 0.68 -14.68
C ALA A 120 -5.88 2.14 -14.62
N SER A 121 -6.88 2.49 -15.44
CA SER A 121 -7.52 3.81 -15.39
C SER A 121 -8.18 4.08 -14.04
N LEU A 122 -8.91 3.08 -13.50
CA LEU A 122 -9.49 3.16 -12.16
C LEU A 122 -8.40 3.34 -11.09
N ALA A 123 -7.30 2.60 -11.18
CA ALA A 123 -6.16 2.71 -10.25
C ALA A 123 -5.50 4.10 -10.33
N ASN A 124 -5.31 4.64 -11.54
CA ASN A 124 -4.74 5.96 -11.77
C ASN A 124 -5.57 7.08 -11.14
N ASN A 125 -6.89 6.93 -11.17
CA ASN A 125 -7.83 7.88 -10.59
C ASN A 125 -8.14 7.60 -9.11
N LEU A 126 -7.46 6.63 -8.48
CA LEU A 126 -7.73 6.15 -7.12
C LEU A 126 -9.21 5.79 -6.91
N SER A 127 -9.84 5.33 -7.99
CA SER A 127 -11.25 5.03 -8.08
C SER A 127 -11.48 3.54 -7.80
N ARG A 128 -11.98 3.20 -6.61
CA ARG A 128 -12.42 1.85 -6.22
C ARG A 128 -13.94 1.62 -6.17
N PRO A 129 -14.68 1.47 -7.31
CA PRO A 129 -16.11 1.10 -7.30
C PRO A 129 -16.26 -0.41 -7.04
N PRO A 130 -16.74 -0.87 -5.87
CA PRO A 130 -16.67 -2.30 -5.52
C PRO A 130 -17.40 -3.22 -6.51
N HIS A 131 -18.58 -2.82 -6.98
CA HIS A 131 -19.38 -3.60 -7.94
C HIS A 131 -18.71 -3.70 -9.31
N VAL A 132 -18.17 -2.60 -9.83
CA VAL A 132 -17.46 -2.56 -11.11
C VAL A 132 -16.17 -3.38 -11.04
N LEU A 133 -15.41 -3.29 -9.93
CA LEU A 133 -14.20 -4.08 -9.75
C LEU A 133 -14.50 -5.58 -9.76
N ARG A 134 -15.60 -6.00 -9.11
CA ARG A 134 -16.05 -7.40 -9.16
C ARG A 134 -16.42 -7.85 -10.57
N LEU A 135 -17.11 -7.00 -11.33
CA LEU A 135 -17.45 -7.29 -12.73
C LEU A 135 -16.20 -7.46 -13.59
N ILE A 136 -15.26 -6.50 -13.51
CA ILE A 136 -13.97 -6.56 -14.21
C ILE A 136 -13.20 -7.82 -13.82
N GLY A 137 -13.08 -8.12 -12.52
CA GLY A 137 -12.41 -9.32 -12.02
C GLY A 137 -13.00 -10.60 -12.61
N SER A 138 -14.34 -10.74 -12.59
CA SER A 138 -15.01 -11.91 -13.17
C SER A 138 -14.80 -12.04 -14.68
N ALA A 139 -14.81 -10.92 -15.42
CA ALA A 139 -14.60 -10.91 -16.86
C ALA A 139 -13.14 -11.27 -17.21
N ILE A 140 -12.17 -10.79 -16.43
CA ILE A 140 -10.75 -11.16 -16.59
C ILE A 140 -10.54 -12.66 -16.33
N GLU A 141 -11.20 -13.24 -15.34
CA GLU A 141 -11.09 -14.67 -15.05
C GLU A 141 -11.65 -15.56 -16.17
N GLN A 142 -12.66 -15.06 -16.88
CA GLN A 142 -13.27 -15.71 -18.05
C GLN A 142 -12.41 -15.50 -19.31
N ASN A 143 -11.86 -14.29 -19.50
CA ASN A 143 -11.02 -13.90 -20.63
C ASN A 143 -9.54 -13.84 -20.23
N ARG A 144 -8.91 -15.02 -20.14
CA ARG A 144 -7.51 -15.17 -19.72
C ARG A 144 -6.39 -14.92 -20.76
N PRO A 145 -6.58 -15.02 -22.09
CA PRO A 145 -5.43 -14.96 -22.99
C PRO A 145 -4.81 -13.55 -23.03
N ASN A 146 -3.49 -13.48 -23.20
CA ASN A 146 -2.70 -12.24 -23.40
C ASN A 146 -2.80 -11.20 -22.28
N LEU A 147 -2.83 -11.64 -21.02
CA LEU A 147 -2.85 -10.73 -19.88
C LEU A 147 -1.54 -9.97 -19.73
N THR A 148 -1.62 -8.65 -19.66
CA THR A 148 -0.50 -7.79 -19.26
C THR A 148 -0.32 -7.87 -17.74
N LEU A 149 0.28 -8.96 -17.26
CA LEU A 149 0.41 -9.33 -15.85
C LEU A 149 0.87 -8.17 -14.94
N ILE A 150 1.93 -7.46 -15.33
CA ILE A 150 2.49 -6.38 -14.51
C ILE A 150 1.46 -5.27 -14.28
N VAL A 151 0.78 -4.82 -15.34
CA VAL A 151 -0.23 -3.76 -15.27
C VAL A 151 -1.41 -4.23 -14.43
N LEU A 152 -1.85 -5.48 -14.61
CA LEU A 152 -2.92 -6.09 -13.83
C LEU A 152 -2.59 -6.10 -12.33
N ALA A 153 -1.43 -6.64 -11.97
CA ALA A 153 -0.99 -6.80 -10.59
C ALA A 153 -0.80 -5.43 -9.91
N GLN A 154 -0.15 -4.47 -10.58
CA GLN A 154 0.04 -3.12 -10.05
C GLN A 154 -1.28 -2.37 -9.85
N SER A 155 -2.19 -2.47 -10.82
CA SER A 155 -3.49 -1.80 -10.75
C SER A 155 -4.33 -2.37 -9.63
N ALA A 156 -4.38 -3.70 -9.50
CA ALA A 156 -5.06 -4.37 -8.40
C ALA A 156 -4.45 -4.00 -7.03
N ALA A 157 -3.11 -3.97 -6.93
CA ALA A 157 -2.40 -3.58 -5.71
C ALA A 157 -2.72 -2.14 -5.30
N ARG A 158 -2.68 -1.20 -6.24
CA ARG A 158 -2.99 0.23 -6.01
C ARG A 158 -4.45 0.46 -5.62
N LEU A 159 -5.36 -0.35 -6.14
CA LEU A 159 -6.79 -0.32 -5.77
C LEU A 159 -7.11 -1.08 -4.47
N HIS A 160 -6.12 -1.78 -3.89
CA HIS A 160 -6.33 -2.76 -2.81
C HIS A 160 -7.46 -3.75 -3.14
N PHE A 161 -7.50 -4.21 -4.40
CA PHE A 161 -8.50 -5.14 -4.89
C PHE A 161 -8.11 -6.59 -4.56
N MET A 162 -8.51 -7.04 -3.37
CA MET A 162 -8.11 -8.33 -2.77
C MET A 162 -8.97 -9.52 -3.20
N ASP A 163 -9.50 -9.51 -4.42
CA ASP A 163 -10.32 -10.60 -4.92
C ASP A 163 -9.53 -11.93 -4.95
N ALA A 164 -10.18 -13.04 -4.57
CA ALA A 164 -9.50 -14.32 -4.43
C ALA A 164 -9.16 -14.97 -5.77
N GLY A 165 -10.01 -14.83 -6.78
CA GLY A 165 -9.76 -15.41 -8.09
C GLY A 165 -8.75 -14.56 -8.87
N LEU A 166 -8.81 -13.23 -8.75
CA LEU A 166 -7.77 -12.35 -9.30
C LEU A 166 -6.38 -12.64 -8.72
N ARG A 167 -6.28 -12.85 -7.40
CA ARG A 167 -5.00 -13.20 -6.75
C ARG A 167 -4.44 -14.53 -7.23
N ARG A 168 -5.30 -15.54 -7.43
CA ARG A 168 -4.92 -16.82 -8.02
C ARG A 168 -4.43 -16.65 -9.46
N LEU A 169 -5.15 -15.88 -10.27
CA LEU A 169 -4.75 -15.58 -11.64
C LEU A 169 -3.39 -14.89 -11.71
N VAL A 170 -3.15 -13.87 -10.88
CA VAL A 170 -1.84 -13.20 -10.81
C VAL A 170 -0.74 -14.19 -10.39
N ALA A 171 -1.02 -15.08 -9.44
CA ALA A 171 -0.07 -16.10 -8.99
C ALA A 171 0.28 -17.11 -10.09
N ASP A 172 -0.71 -17.64 -10.81
CA ASP A 172 -0.56 -18.58 -11.91
C ASP A 172 0.20 -17.94 -13.08
N GLU A 173 -0.22 -16.76 -13.52
CA GLU A 173 0.40 -16.04 -14.63
C GLU A 173 1.84 -15.63 -14.33
N THR A 174 2.15 -15.37 -13.05
CA THR A 174 3.52 -15.11 -12.61
C THR A 174 4.40 -16.32 -12.88
N VAL A 175 3.99 -17.51 -12.41
CA VAL A 175 4.76 -18.73 -12.62
C VAL A 175 4.93 -19.03 -14.11
N ALA A 176 3.92 -18.76 -14.93
CA ALA A 176 3.95 -19.01 -16.37
C ALA A 176 4.84 -18.04 -17.16
N ASN A 177 4.94 -16.76 -16.75
CA ASN A 177 5.56 -15.72 -17.57
C ASN A 177 6.87 -15.14 -17.02
N ILE A 178 7.25 -15.44 -15.78
CA ILE A 178 8.41 -14.78 -15.14
C ILE A 178 9.73 -15.03 -15.86
N THR A 179 9.88 -16.17 -16.54
CA THR A 179 11.06 -16.50 -17.35
C THR A 179 11.23 -15.58 -18.55
N ARG A 180 10.17 -14.86 -18.97
CA ARG A 180 10.20 -13.87 -20.06
C ARG A 180 10.62 -12.47 -19.57
N PHE A 181 10.78 -12.28 -18.27
CA PHE A 181 11.17 -10.97 -17.73
C PHE A 181 12.65 -10.74 -17.97
N SER A 182 12.97 -9.55 -18.46
CA SER A 182 14.33 -9.14 -18.80
C SER A 182 14.78 -7.87 -18.08
N LYS A 183 13.87 -7.21 -17.34
CA LYS A 183 14.14 -5.94 -16.66
C LYS A 183 13.79 -6.02 -15.18
N TRP A 184 14.66 -5.46 -14.33
CA TRP A 184 14.43 -5.31 -12.90
C TRP A 184 13.16 -4.53 -12.57
N SER A 185 12.78 -3.55 -13.39
CA SER A 185 11.52 -2.82 -13.22
C SER A 185 10.28 -3.71 -13.27
N GLN A 186 10.30 -4.80 -14.07
CA GLN A 186 9.21 -5.77 -14.13
C GLN A 186 9.14 -6.59 -12.84
N ILE A 187 10.29 -7.07 -12.35
CA ILE A 187 10.35 -7.82 -11.09
C ILE A 187 9.96 -6.96 -9.90
N ASN A 188 10.45 -5.73 -9.81
CA ASN A 188 10.13 -4.81 -8.73
C ASN A 188 8.63 -4.49 -8.71
N ALA A 189 8.04 -4.23 -9.88
CA ALA A 189 6.60 -4.07 -10.01
C ALA A 189 5.83 -5.32 -9.56
N LEU A 190 6.32 -6.50 -9.90
CA LEU A 190 5.70 -7.77 -9.54
C LEU A 190 5.76 -8.02 -8.04
N VAL A 191 6.95 -8.06 -7.41
CA VAL A 191 7.09 -8.41 -5.98
C VAL A 191 6.40 -7.39 -5.07
N TYR A 192 6.42 -6.11 -5.43
CA TYR A 192 5.60 -5.07 -4.80
C TYR A 192 4.13 -5.47 -4.82
N SER A 193 3.62 -5.83 -6.00
CA SER A 193 2.21 -6.16 -6.20
C SER A 193 1.82 -7.44 -5.48
N LEU A 194 2.65 -8.50 -5.53
CA LEU A 194 2.44 -9.75 -4.81
C LEU A 194 2.35 -9.51 -3.30
N ALA A 195 3.26 -8.72 -2.74
CA ALA A 195 3.25 -8.36 -1.32
C ALA A 195 2.01 -7.53 -0.96
N LYS A 196 1.67 -6.52 -1.75
CA LYS A 196 0.49 -5.66 -1.52
C LYS A 196 -0.83 -6.40 -1.66
N LEU A 197 -0.93 -7.35 -2.59
CA LEU A 197 -2.09 -8.21 -2.79
C LEU A 197 -2.13 -9.39 -1.82
N ARG A 198 -1.08 -9.56 -1.00
CA ARG A 198 -0.96 -10.66 -0.03
C ARG A 198 -1.11 -12.03 -0.70
N ILE A 199 -0.44 -12.23 -1.83
CA ILE A 199 -0.38 -13.54 -2.48
C ILE A 199 0.51 -14.43 -1.62
N GLY A 200 -0.05 -15.49 -1.04
CA GLY A 200 0.65 -16.38 -0.11
C GLY A 200 1.29 -17.60 -0.78
N GLU A 201 1.02 -17.83 -2.07
CA GLU A 201 1.42 -19.06 -2.76
C GLU A 201 2.94 -19.19 -2.86
N LEU A 202 3.48 -20.23 -2.22
CA LEU A 202 4.93 -20.44 -2.14
C LEU A 202 5.57 -20.65 -3.51
N ARG A 203 4.87 -21.31 -4.43
CA ARG A 203 5.37 -21.57 -5.80
C ARG A 203 5.65 -20.26 -6.55
N THR A 204 4.75 -19.30 -6.47
CA THR A 204 4.90 -17.97 -7.07
C THR A 204 6.12 -17.24 -6.50
N TRP A 205 6.28 -17.24 -5.18
CA TRP A 205 7.42 -16.59 -4.54
C TRP A 205 8.74 -17.28 -4.82
N LYS A 206 8.77 -18.62 -4.91
CA LYS A 206 9.97 -19.36 -5.33
C LYS A 206 10.39 -18.99 -6.74
N ALA A 207 9.44 -18.84 -7.66
CA ALA A 207 9.74 -18.42 -9.03
C ALA A 207 10.33 -16.99 -9.07
N ALA A 208 9.73 -16.05 -8.32
CA ALA A 208 10.23 -14.69 -8.20
C ALA A 208 11.62 -14.61 -7.56
N ALA A 209 11.82 -15.32 -6.45
CA ALA A 209 13.10 -15.35 -5.75
C ALA A 209 14.21 -15.98 -6.60
N ALA A 210 13.92 -17.06 -7.34
CA ALA A 210 14.88 -17.67 -8.26
C ALA A 210 15.33 -16.67 -9.33
N TRP A 211 14.40 -15.89 -9.90
CA TRP A 211 14.78 -14.83 -10.84
C TRP A 211 15.68 -13.78 -10.18
N ILE A 212 15.34 -13.33 -8.96
CA ILE A 212 16.12 -12.33 -8.21
C ILE A 212 17.55 -12.82 -7.96
N ASN A 213 17.72 -14.01 -7.39
CA ASN A 213 19.06 -14.56 -7.07
C ASN A 213 19.89 -14.75 -8.35
N ASN A 214 19.29 -15.28 -9.42
CA ASN A 214 19.99 -15.52 -10.68
C ASN A 214 20.42 -14.22 -11.40
N ASN A 215 19.81 -13.07 -11.09
CA ASN A 215 20.08 -11.81 -11.77
C ASN A 215 20.71 -10.74 -10.87
N GLN A 216 21.01 -11.06 -9.60
CA GLN A 216 21.43 -10.10 -8.57
C GLN A 216 22.67 -9.27 -8.97
N MET A 217 23.61 -9.87 -9.69
CA MET A 217 24.85 -9.20 -10.13
C MET A 217 24.60 -8.05 -11.12
N ASN A 218 23.48 -8.10 -11.85
CA ASN A 218 23.12 -7.10 -12.86
C ASN A 218 22.21 -5.99 -12.29
N ALA A 219 21.92 -6.01 -10.99
CA ALA A 219 21.04 -5.05 -10.34
C ALA A 219 21.79 -3.79 -9.90
N THR A 220 21.13 -2.64 -10.00
CA THR A 220 21.51 -1.48 -9.18
C THR A 220 21.17 -1.74 -7.71
N ASP A 221 21.85 -1.05 -6.79
CA ASP A 221 21.63 -1.21 -5.35
C ASP A 221 20.18 -0.87 -4.97
N ALA A 222 19.62 0.16 -5.62
CA ALA A 222 18.23 0.57 -5.43
C ALA A 222 17.23 -0.49 -5.89
N GLU A 223 17.47 -1.13 -7.04
CA GLU A 223 16.58 -2.17 -7.57
C GLU A 223 16.60 -3.42 -6.69
N LEU A 224 17.79 -3.89 -6.30
CA LEU A 224 17.94 -5.06 -5.46
C LEU A 224 17.37 -4.82 -4.06
N SER A 225 17.66 -3.66 -3.48
CA SER A 225 17.10 -3.25 -2.18
C SER A 225 15.57 -3.23 -2.20
N TYR A 226 14.97 -2.68 -3.28
CA TYR A 226 13.52 -2.63 -3.41
C TYR A 226 12.91 -4.04 -3.50
N ALA A 227 13.50 -4.93 -4.30
CA ALA A 227 13.05 -6.30 -4.42
C ALA A 227 13.10 -7.05 -3.08
N LEU A 228 14.25 -6.98 -2.39
CA LEU A 228 14.46 -7.60 -1.09
C LEU A 228 13.52 -7.06 -0.04
N TYR A 229 13.29 -5.74 0.00
CA TYR A 229 12.34 -5.13 0.91
C TYR A 229 10.94 -5.72 0.74
N TRP A 230 10.41 -5.83 -0.48
CA TRP A 230 9.07 -6.40 -0.67
C TRP A 230 9.00 -7.90 -0.42
N CYS A 231 10.08 -8.65 -0.68
CA CYS A 231 10.18 -10.05 -0.27
C CYS A 231 10.17 -10.18 1.25
N ALA A 232 10.87 -9.29 1.96
CA ALA A 232 10.92 -9.24 3.41
C ALA A 232 9.57 -8.87 4.02
N MET A 233 8.90 -7.86 3.48
CA MET A 233 7.54 -7.49 3.90
C MET A 233 6.53 -8.62 3.63
N ALA A 234 6.78 -9.47 2.64
CA ALA A 234 5.99 -10.67 2.36
C ALA A 234 6.44 -11.91 3.16
N GLY A 235 7.43 -11.80 4.04
CA GLY A 235 7.91 -12.90 4.88
C GLY A 235 8.60 -14.00 4.07
N LYS A 236 9.26 -13.64 2.97
CA LYS A 236 9.92 -14.57 2.02
C LYS A 236 11.44 -14.41 1.98
N CYS A 237 12.03 -13.82 3.02
CA CYS A 237 13.48 -13.63 3.15
C CYS A 237 14.29 -14.90 2.94
N SER A 238 13.81 -16.05 3.43
CA SER A 238 14.49 -17.33 3.29
C SER A 238 14.69 -17.77 1.83
N LEU A 239 13.95 -17.20 0.88
CA LEU A 239 14.09 -17.51 -0.55
C LEU A 239 15.13 -16.62 -1.27
N VAL A 240 15.50 -15.49 -0.68
CA VAL A 240 16.35 -14.45 -1.30
C VAL A 240 17.65 -14.20 -0.52
N GLN A 241 18.12 -15.21 0.20
CA GLN A 241 19.32 -15.12 1.06
C GLN A 241 20.58 -14.77 0.26
N GLU A 242 20.79 -15.40 -0.89
CA GLU A 242 21.94 -15.14 -1.78
C GLU A 242 21.97 -13.68 -2.24
N ALA A 243 20.82 -13.13 -2.63
CA ALA A 243 20.68 -11.74 -3.03
C ALA A 243 20.87 -10.76 -1.87
N ALA A 244 20.41 -11.12 -0.68
CA ALA A 244 20.61 -10.31 0.52
C ALA A 244 22.09 -10.28 0.94
N GLU A 245 22.79 -11.41 0.85
CA GLU A 245 24.22 -11.52 1.11
C GLU A 245 25.04 -10.68 0.13
N PHE A 246 24.76 -10.82 -1.18
CA PHE A 246 25.38 -9.99 -2.21
C PHE A 246 25.16 -8.49 -1.99
N LEU A 247 23.95 -8.07 -1.62
CA LEU A 247 23.68 -6.67 -1.30
C LEU A 247 24.48 -6.22 -0.07
N SER A 248 24.51 -7.03 1.00
CA SER A 248 25.24 -6.69 2.23
C SER A 248 26.73 -6.48 1.99
N GLU A 249 27.37 -7.27 1.12
CA GLU A 249 28.80 -7.11 0.78
C GLU A 249 29.07 -5.85 -0.06
N LYS A 250 28.08 -5.45 -0.87
CA LYS A 250 28.22 -4.31 -1.79
C LYS A 250 27.98 -2.96 -1.11
N LEU A 251 27.06 -2.91 -0.15
CA LEU A 251 26.70 -1.66 0.53
C LEU A 251 27.86 -1.16 1.40
N LYS A 252 28.20 0.12 1.22
CA LYS A 252 29.20 0.81 2.02
C LYS A 252 28.52 1.80 2.97
N PRO A 253 28.95 1.87 4.24
CA PRO A 253 28.41 2.85 5.19
C PRO A 253 28.46 4.28 4.63
N PHE A 254 27.41 5.06 4.89
CA PHE A 254 27.30 6.47 4.52
C PHE A 254 27.34 6.79 3.01
N GLN A 255 27.25 5.79 2.14
CA GLN A 255 27.15 5.97 0.69
C GLN A 255 25.72 5.67 0.22
N PHE A 256 24.84 6.66 0.33
CA PHE A 256 23.45 6.55 -0.14
C PHE A 256 22.92 7.87 -0.70
N ASP A 257 22.11 7.78 -1.76
CA ASP A 257 21.46 8.94 -2.39
C ASP A 257 20.18 9.37 -1.67
N SER A 258 19.54 8.44 -0.96
CA SER A 258 18.25 8.67 -0.29
C SER A 258 18.17 7.96 1.05
N ALA A 259 17.98 8.72 2.12
CA ALA A 259 17.79 8.18 3.47
C ALA A 259 16.60 7.21 3.57
N LYS A 260 15.54 7.41 2.77
CA LYS A 260 14.36 6.54 2.75
C LYS A 260 14.66 5.19 2.10
N THR A 261 15.36 5.21 0.97
CA THR A 261 15.79 3.99 0.29
C THR A 261 16.77 3.24 1.20
N TRP A 262 17.73 3.94 1.79
CA TRP A 262 18.70 3.38 2.72
C TRP A 262 18.03 2.69 3.91
N LEU A 263 17.10 3.35 4.61
CA LEU A 263 16.35 2.74 5.72
C LEU A 263 15.62 1.47 5.27
N SER A 264 15.05 1.46 4.07
CA SER A 264 14.36 0.30 3.53
C SER A 264 15.32 -0.86 3.23
N SER A 265 16.51 -0.57 2.70
CA SER A 265 17.58 -1.54 2.45
C SER A 265 18.08 -2.17 3.75
N ILE A 266 18.43 -1.34 4.73
CA ILE A 266 18.94 -1.77 6.03
C ILE A 266 17.90 -2.62 6.76
N TYR A 267 16.65 -2.16 6.77
CA TYR A 267 15.55 -2.91 7.36
C TYR A 267 15.30 -4.26 6.65
N ALA A 268 15.40 -4.32 5.32
CA ALA A 268 15.29 -5.56 4.58
C ALA A 268 16.42 -6.55 4.94
N LEU A 269 17.66 -6.07 5.03
CA LEU A 269 18.80 -6.87 5.46
C LEU A 269 18.65 -7.38 6.90
N ALA A 270 18.09 -6.58 7.81
CA ALA A 270 17.81 -7.00 9.18
C ALA A 270 16.82 -8.16 9.21
N ILE A 271 15.70 -8.07 8.48
CA ILE A 271 14.71 -9.15 8.41
C ILE A 271 15.29 -10.39 7.72
N CYS A 272 16.18 -10.20 6.75
CA CYS A 272 16.90 -11.30 6.10
C CYS A 272 18.01 -11.92 6.96
N GLU A 273 18.30 -11.41 8.16
CA GLU A 273 19.40 -11.87 9.01
C GLU A 273 20.77 -11.78 8.28
N ARG A 274 20.94 -10.70 7.51
CA ARG A 274 22.15 -10.39 6.72
C ARG A 274 22.67 -8.98 6.97
N LEU A 275 22.17 -8.28 7.99
CA LEU A 275 22.62 -6.93 8.31
C LEU A 275 23.90 -6.95 9.15
N SER A 276 24.95 -6.26 8.68
CA SER A 276 26.14 -6.04 9.49
C SER A 276 25.93 -4.96 10.55
N PRO A 277 26.63 -5.02 11.70
CA PRO A 277 26.53 -3.99 12.73
C PRO A 277 26.89 -2.58 12.24
N GLU A 278 27.92 -2.45 11.39
CA GLU A 278 28.39 -1.16 10.89
C GLU A 278 27.31 -0.46 10.04
N LEU A 279 26.60 -1.25 9.23
CA LEU A 279 25.49 -0.76 8.42
C LEU A 279 24.28 -0.38 9.29
N ALA A 280 24.00 -1.14 10.35
CA ALA A 280 22.90 -0.86 11.27
C ALA A 280 23.11 0.44 12.06
N GLU A 281 24.35 0.76 12.46
CA GLU A 281 24.65 2.00 13.20
C GLU A 281 24.37 3.26 12.37
N THR A 282 24.46 3.18 11.04
CA THR A 282 24.18 4.32 10.15
C THR A 282 22.75 4.86 10.30
N VAL A 283 21.76 4.00 10.56
CA VAL A 283 20.35 4.41 10.66
C VAL A 283 19.96 4.95 12.03
N LEU A 284 20.86 4.85 13.02
CA LEU A 284 20.66 5.39 14.37
C LEU A 284 21.31 6.77 14.56
N GLN A 285 22.09 7.25 13.59
CA GLN A 285 22.71 8.58 13.67
C GLN A 285 21.66 9.69 13.66
N ALA A 286 21.85 10.69 14.53
CA ALA A 286 20.90 11.80 14.68
C ALA A 286 20.68 12.57 13.36
N SER A 287 21.72 12.75 12.55
CA SER A 287 21.65 13.36 11.22
C SER A 287 20.76 12.55 10.28
N PHE A 288 21.00 11.24 10.17
CA PHE A 288 20.19 10.34 9.36
C PHE A 288 18.72 10.34 9.77
N VAL A 289 18.45 10.29 11.07
CA VAL A 289 17.08 10.29 11.61
C VAL A 289 16.38 11.62 11.29
N ALA A 290 17.08 12.75 11.41
CA ALA A 290 16.53 14.04 11.02
C ALA A 290 16.17 14.08 9.51
N ASP A 291 17.07 13.57 8.66
CA ASP A 291 16.90 13.54 7.21
C ASP A 291 15.74 12.62 6.78
N VAL A 292 15.64 11.41 7.34
CA VAL A 292 14.59 10.45 6.96
C VAL A 292 13.20 10.90 7.41
N LEU A 293 13.12 11.64 8.53
CA LEU A 293 11.87 12.18 9.07
C LEU A 293 11.47 13.52 8.43
N GLN A 294 12.35 14.14 7.65
CA GLN A 294 12.10 15.44 7.04
C GLN A 294 10.82 15.43 6.18
N GLY A 295 9.92 16.38 6.47
CA GLY A 295 8.65 16.53 5.76
C GLY A 295 7.62 15.42 6.01
N LEU A 296 7.87 14.47 6.92
CA LEU A 296 6.90 13.44 7.29
C LEU A 296 6.00 13.91 8.44
N SER A 297 4.73 13.55 8.37
CA SER A 297 3.74 13.79 9.41
C SER A 297 2.76 12.62 9.55
N GLY A 298 2.02 12.58 10.66
CA GLY A 298 0.97 11.60 10.93
C GLY A 298 1.47 10.14 10.83
N PHE A 299 0.67 9.29 10.18
CA PHE A 299 0.95 7.86 10.02
C PHE A 299 2.28 7.56 9.31
N ARG A 300 2.70 8.42 8.37
CA ARG A 300 3.97 8.21 7.64
C ARG A 300 5.16 8.40 8.56
N LYS A 301 5.12 9.45 9.39
CA LYS A 301 6.15 9.70 10.41
C LYS A 301 6.19 8.55 11.42
N LEU A 302 5.02 8.12 11.91
CA LEU A 302 4.93 7.01 12.85
C LEU A 302 5.54 5.72 12.30
N MET A 303 5.21 5.32 11.06
CA MET A 303 5.82 4.15 10.42
C MET A 303 7.35 4.22 10.44
N THR A 304 7.92 5.35 9.98
CA THR A 304 9.37 5.52 9.92
C THR A 304 10.01 5.48 11.32
N VAL A 305 9.41 6.14 12.31
CA VAL A 305 9.90 6.12 13.70
C VAL A 305 9.87 4.70 14.28
N THR A 306 8.79 3.94 14.06
CA THR A 306 8.70 2.55 14.54
C THR A 306 9.74 1.65 13.88
N THR A 307 10.03 1.85 12.58
CA THR A 307 11.08 1.11 11.89
C THR A 307 12.47 1.41 12.47
N VAL A 308 12.77 2.67 12.76
CA VAL A 308 14.05 3.05 13.40
C VAL A 308 14.16 2.45 14.82
N ALA A 309 13.09 2.50 15.60
CA ALA A 309 13.05 1.90 16.94
C ALA A 309 13.30 0.38 16.90
N GLN A 310 12.73 -0.33 15.92
CA GLN A 310 12.96 -1.76 15.71
C GLN A 310 14.41 -2.06 15.31
N MET A 311 15.09 -1.17 14.57
CA MET A 311 16.52 -1.32 14.27
C MET A 311 17.40 -1.10 15.51
N GLN A 312 17.02 -0.16 16.38
CA GLN A 312 17.68 0.02 17.67
C GLN A 312 17.55 -1.25 18.54
N LEU A 313 16.37 -1.87 18.57
CA LEU A 313 16.16 -3.13 19.27
C LEU A 313 17.01 -4.27 18.67
N PHE A 314 17.03 -4.39 17.33
CA PHE A 314 17.83 -5.40 16.62
C PHE A 314 19.30 -5.32 17.00
N LEU A 315 19.89 -4.11 17.01
CA LEU A 315 21.28 -3.91 17.42
C LEU A 315 21.55 -4.33 18.86
N LYS A 316 20.66 -3.95 19.77
CA LYS A 316 20.80 -4.24 21.20
C LYS A 316 20.68 -5.73 21.51
N VAL A 317 19.69 -6.41 20.94
CA VAL A 317 19.34 -7.79 21.31
C VAL A 317 20.05 -8.82 20.44
N ILE A 318 20.05 -8.64 19.12
CA ILE A 318 20.52 -9.66 18.18
C ILE A 318 22.02 -9.54 17.95
N LEU A 319 22.52 -8.32 17.80
CA LEU A 319 23.96 -8.10 17.58
C LEU A 319 24.75 -7.96 18.89
N ASN A 320 24.08 -7.98 20.04
CA ASN A 320 24.66 -7.81 21.39
C ASN A 320 25.63 -6.62 21.49
N LYS A 321 25.39 -5.58 20.69
CA LYS A 321 26.16 -4.33 20.74
C LYS A 321 25.36 -3.32 21.55
N ALA A 322 25.96 -2.78 22.60
CA ALA A 322 25.50 -1.52 23.15
C ALA A 322 25.71 -0.46 22.06
N SER A 323 24.64 0.05 21.47
CA SER A 323 24.76 1.12 20.49
C SER A 323 25.42 2.33 21.17
N GLU A 324 26.58 2.78 20.67
CA GLU A 324 27.21 4.02 21.14
C GLU A 324 26.42 5.27 20.69
N GLY A 325 25.43 5.09 19.81
CA GLY A 325 24.53 6.14 19.34
C GLY A 325 23.48 6.59 20.36
N PRO A 326 22.86 7.77 20.14
CA PRO A 326 21.81 8.28 21.02
C PRO A 326 20.62 7.32 21.05
N THR A 327 20.13 7.00 22.25
CA THR A 327 18.88 6.25 22.39
C THR A 327 17.71 7.11 21.91
N LEU A 328 17.07 6.66 20.83
CA LEU A 328 15.94 7.35 20.23
C LEU A 328 14.67 6.93 20.97
N SER A 329 13.91 7.91 21.45
CA SER A 329 12.57 7.69 22.01
C SER A 329 11.50 8.06 20.99
N ILE A 330 10.52 7.19 20.82
CA ILE A 330 9.39 7.40 19.92
C ILE A 330 8.62 8.64 20.35
N THR A 331 8.41 8.81 21.65
CA THR A 331 7.68 9.93 22.24
C THR A 331 8.35 11.26 21.91
N ASN A 332 9.69 11.33 22.00
CA ASN A 332 10.45 12.52 21.65
C ASN A 332 10.40 12.86 20.15
N LEU A 333 10.46 11.83 19.28
CA LEU A 333 10.43 12.02 17.84
C LEU A 333 9.03 12.40 17.33
N MET A 334 7.98 11.83 17.92
CA MET A 334 6.60 12.08 17.51
C MET A 334 6.03 13.38 18.07
N GLN A 335 6.43 13.77 19.30
CA GLN A 335 5.90 14.96 20.00
C GLN A 335 4.37 14.92 20.13
N LEU A 336 3.81 13.74 20.37
CA LEU A 336 2.38 13.50 20.55
C LEU A 336 2.11 12.90 21.94
N PRO A 337 0.94 13.20 22.54
CA PRO A 337 0.49 12.50 23.75
C PRO A 337 0.39 10.99 23.52
N PRO A 338 0.72 10.15 24.52
CA PRO A 338 0.67 8.68 24.41
C PRO A 338 -0.66 8.15 23.88
N ALA A 339 -1.79 8.66 24.38
CA ALA A 339 -3.12 8.23 23.94
C ALA A 339 -3.37 8.44 22.43
N ILE A 340 -2.85 9.51 21.84
CA ILE A 340 -2.97 9.77 20.40
C ILE A 340 -2.02 8.84 19.63
N LEU A 341 -0.82 8.64 20.15
CA LEU A 341 0.18 7.76 19.56
C LEU A 341 -0.30 6.31 19.50
N ASP A 342 -0.89 5.80 20.58
CA ASP A 342 -1.42 4.44 20.68
C ASP A 342 -2.60 4.21 19.73
N ASP A 343 -3.53 5.17 19.63
CA ASP A 343 -4.63 5.13 18.66
C ASP A 343 -4.11 5.11 17.22
N MET A 344 -3.10 5.94 16.93
CA MET A 344 -2.46 5.95 15.61
C MET A 344 -1.76 4.61 15.32
N ALA A 345 -1.04 4.04 16.28
CA ALA A 345 -0.34 2.77 16.14
C ALA A 345 -1.32 1.61 15.90
N MET A 346 -2.44 1.58 16.64
CA MET A 346 -3.53 0.63 16.45
C MET A 346 -4.12 0.71 15.04
N LYS A 347 -4.47 1.93 14.60
CA LYS A 347 -5.02 2.19 13.25
C LYS A 347 -4.03 1.85 12.14
N LEU A 348 -2.74 2.12 12.37
CA LEU A 348 -1.69 1.79 11.42
C LEU A 348 -1.54 0.27 11.26
N ARG A 349 -1.45 -0.45 12.38
CA ARG A 349 -1.27 -1.90 12.42
C ARG A 349 -2.47 -2.61 11.77
N TYR A 350 -3.67 -2.41 12.31
CA TYR A 350 -4.84 -3.19 11.92
C TYR A 350 -5.57 -2.57 10.72
N GLY A 351 -5.70 -1.25 10.69
CA GLY A 351 -6.53 -0.54 9.72
C GLY A 351 -8.03 -0.75 9.97
N ARG A 352 -8.86 0.05 9.29
CA ARG A 352 -10.31 0.08 9.53
C ARG A 352 -11.03 -1.25 9.30
N SER A 353 -10.50 -2.09 8.41
CA SER A 353 -11.14 -3.38 8.08
C SER A 353 -11.04 -4.43 9.19
N GLU A 354 -10.09 -4.27 10.12
CA GLU A 354 -9.81 -5.23 11.20
C GLU A 354 -10.28 -4.74 12.56
N GLU A 355 -10.79 -3.51 12.65
CA GLU A 355 -11.16 -2.88 13.92
C GLU A 355 -12.19 -3.73 14.70
N GLY A 356 -13.19 -4.29 14.00
CA GLY A 356 -14.16 -5.21 14.61
C GLY A 356 -13.53 -6.52 15.12
N ASN A 357 -12.56 -7.09 14.39
CA ASN A 357 -11.87 -8.32 14.80
C ASN A 357 -11.00 -8.07 16.04
N VAL A 358 -10.31 -6.93 16.09
CA VAL A 358 -9.49 -6.52 17.23
C VAL A 358 -10.38 -6.28 18.45
N GLN A 359 -11.50 -5.57 18.30
CA GLN A 359 -12.46 -5.37 19.39
C GLN A 359 -13.04 -6.70 19.91
N TYR A 360 -13.36 -7.63 19.01
CA TYR A 360 -13.81 -8.96 19.38
C TYR A 360 -12.72 -9.74 20.14
N PHE A 361 -11.47 -9.67 19.67
CA PHE A 361 -10.32 -10.25 20.36
C PHE A 361 -10.16 -9.70 21.78
N HIS A 362 -10.19 -8.37 21.94
CA HIS A 362 -10.15 -7.74 23.26
C HIS A 362 -11.30 -8.22 24.14
N SER A 363 -12.52 -8.32 23.60
CA SER A 363 -13.70 -8.82 24.32
C SER A 363 -13.52 -10.26 24.81
N LEU A 364 -12.87 -11.12 24.02
CA LEU A 364 -12.51 -12.48 24.44
C LEU A 364 -11.44 -12.47 25.53
N LEU A 365 -10.43 -11.60 25.42
CA LEU A 365 -9.40 -11.44 26.44
C LEU A 365 -10.01 -11.03 27.79
N HIS A 366 -11.02 -10.15 27.78
CA HIS A 366 -11.79 -9.77 28.98
C HIS A 366 -12.53 -10.93 29.66
N LYS A 367 -12.85 -12.01 28.93
CA LYS A 367 -13.43 -13.22 29.53
C LYS A 367 -12.40 -14.10 30.21
N LEU A 368 -11.15 -14.04 29.76
CA LEU A 368 -10.04 -14.81 30.34
C LEU A 368 -9.42 -14.08 31.53
N ILE A 369 -9.37 -12.75 31.47
CA ILE A 369 -8.62 -11.92 32.40
C ILE A 369 -9.42 -10.65 32.70
N PRO A 370 -9.50 -10.20 33.97
CA PRO A 370 -10.03 -8.89 34.28
C PRO A 370 -9.05 -7.79 33.80
N VAL A 371 -9.12 -7.44 32.50
CA VAL A 371 -8.12 -6.58 31.83
C VAL A 371 -7.92 -5.26 32.56
N ASN A 372 -8.98 -4.62 33.07
CA ASN A 372 -8.87 -3.32 33.75
C ASN A 372 -8.10 -3.35 35.07
N SER A 373 -7.89 -4.53 35.66
CA SER A 373 -7.19 -4.68 36.95
C SER A 373 -5.99 -5.60 36.90
N HIS A 374 -5.79 -6.37 35.83
CA HIS A 374 -4.74 -7.38 35.71
C HIS A 374 -3.94 -7.30 34.40
N ALA A 375 -4.27 -6.37 33.51
CA ALA A 375 -3.53 -6.18 32.26
C ALA A 375 -3.36 -4.69 31.92
N PHE A 376 -2.19 -4.33 31.42
CA PHE A 376 -2.00 -3.00 30.86
C PHE A 376 -2.80 -2.86 29.57
N PRO A 377 -3.35 -1.65 29.30
CA PRO A 377 -4.10 -1.38 28.08
C PRO A 377 -3.22 -1.51 26.83
N PRO A 378 -3.82 -1.57 25.63
CA PRO A 378 -3.07 -1.58 24.38
C PRO A 378 -2.16 -0.36 24.27
N ALA A 379 -0.88 -0.57 23.95
CA ALA A 379 0.11 0.49 23.88
C ALA A 379 1.21 0.20 22.86
N LEU A 380 1.76 1.24 22.26
CA LEU A 380 3.00 1.19 21.49
C LEU A 380 4.19 1.17 22.45
N THR A 381 5.03 0.13 22.37
CA THR A 381 6.29 0.09 23.13
C THR A 381 7.32 1.07 22.55
N GLU A 382 8.30 1.48 23.35
CA GLU A 382 9.43 2.30 22.86
C GLU A 382 10.23 1.60 21.76
N ASP A 383 10.15 0.28 21.64
CA ASP A 383 10.78 -0.50 20.56
C ASP A 383 9.98 -0.50 19.25
N GLY A 384 8.87 0.23 19.18
CA GLY A 384 8.04 0.33 17.98
C GLY A 384 7.15 -0.88 17.75
N ILE A 385 6.83 -1.65 18.79
CA ILE A 385 5.94 -2.82 18.73
C ILE A 385 4.62 -2.44 19.41
N PHE A 386 3.50 -2.56 18.70
CA PHE A 386 2.19 -2.35 19.30
C PHE A 386 1.72 -3.62 20.02
N VAL A 387 1.46 -3.54 21.32
CA VAL A 387 1.04 -4.68 22.14
C VAL A 387 -0.41 -4.49 22.57
N ASN A 388 -1.24 -5.52 22.44
CA ASN A 388 -2.67 -5.44 22.76
C ASN A 388 -2.94 -5.51 24.26
N ALA A 389 -2.12 -6.25 25.00
CA ALA A 389 -2.16 -6.27 26.45
C ALA A 389 -0.83 -6.79 27.02
N VAL A 390 -0.46 -6.34 28.21
CA VAL A 390 0.65 -6.91 28.98
C VAL A 390 0.11 -7.38 30.32
N MET A 391 0.37 -8.65 30.67
CA MET A 391 -0.13 -9.28 31.89
C MET A 391 0.98 -10.06 32.60
N LYS A 392 0.72 -10.52 33.82
CA LYS A 392 1.58 -11.46 34.56
C LYS A 392 0.73 -12.62 35.06
N PHE A 393 1.26 -13.83 34.92
CA PHE A 393 0.65 -15.03 35.46
C PHE A 393 1.60 -15.67 36.46
N ASP A 394 1.17 -15.78 37.72
CA ASP A 394 1.93 -16.46 38.75
C ASP A 394 1.58 -17.95 38.73
N THR A 395 2.54 -18.76 38.27
CA THR A 395 2.38 -20.22 38.16
C THR A 395 2.30 -20.91 39.52
N LYS A 396 2.80 -20.28 40.60
CA LYS A 396 2.72 -20.87 41.94
C LYS A 396 1.33 -20.77 42.53
N THR A 397 0.67 -19.63 42.31
CA THR A 397 -0.68 -19.38 42.81
C THR A 397 -1.77 -19.68 41.77
N ASN A 398 -1.36 -19.99 40.53
CA ASN A 398 -2.23 -20.26 39.38
C ASN A 398 -3.21 -19.11 39.11
N ARG A 399 -2.74 -17.86 39.26
CA ARG A 399 -3.57 -16.65 39.17
C ARG A 399 -2.87 -15.56 38.39
N PHE A 400 -3.66 -14.71 37.74
CA PHE A 400 -3.16 -13.45 37.17
C PHE A 400 -2.79 -12.48 38.29
N VAL A 401 -1.69 -11.76 38.10
CA VAL A 401 -1.22 -10.76 39.06
C VAL A 401 -1.96 -9.44 38.84
N PRO A 402 -2.59 -8.86 39.88
CA PRO A 402 -3.20 -7.54 39.77
C PRO A 402 -2.18 -6.44 39.44
N LEU A 403 -2.61 -5.40 38.72
CA LEU A 403 -1.77 -4.26 38.35
C LEU A 403 -1.16 -3.55 39.57
N CYS A 404 -1.89 -3.48 40.69
CA CYS A 404 -1.38 -2.90 41.94
C CYS A 404 -0.20 -3.67 42.56
N GLN A 405 0.01 -4.92 42.17
CA GLN A 405 1.10 -5.78 42.65
C GLN A 405 2.07 -6.15 41.52
N PHE A 406 1.89 -5.59 40.33
CA PHE A 406 2.55 -6.05 39.11
C PHE A 406 4.07 -6.00 39.20
N GLU A 407 4.65 -4.99 39.84
CA GLU A 407 6.11 -4.89 40.02
C GLU A 407 6.63 -5.70 41.21
N SER A 408 5.82 -5.91 42.25
CA SER A 408 6.21 -6.63 43.46
C SER A 408 6.34 -8.14 43.24
N VAL A 409 5.54 -8.72 42.33
CA VAL A 409 5.55 -10.16 42.07
C VAL A 409 6.57 -10.50 40.99
N LYS A 410 7.53 -11.35 41.35
CA LYS A 410 8.51 -11.96 40.42
C LYS A 410 7.85 -13.07 39.61
N ALA A 411 7.00 -12.68 38.67
CA ALA A 411 6.43 -13.52 37.62
C ALA A 411 6.76 -12.93 36.24
N SER A 412 6.87 -13.79 35.24
CA SER A 412 7.18 -13.39 33.85
C SER A 412 6.06 -12.53 33.27
N ARG A 413 6.44 -11.46 32.58
CA ARG A 413 5.50 -10.63 31.81
C ARG A 413 5.12 -11.36 30.53
N LEU A 414 3.83 -11.40 30.22
CA LEU A 414 3.29 -11.97 28.99
C LEU A 414 2.76 -10.81 28.14
N ALA A 415 3.32 -10.64 26.96
CA ALA A 415 2.80 -9.72 25.95
C ALA A 415 1.79 -10.44 25.07
N VAL A 416 0.58 -9.92 24.99
CA VAL A 416 -0.47 -10.40 24.10
C VAL A 416 -0.50 -9.53 22.87
N ILE A 417 -0.36 -10.18 21.72
CA ILE A 417 -0.35 -9.51 20.43
C ILE A 417 -1.38 -10.21 19.54
N TYR A 418 -2.38 -9.46 19.10
CA TYR A 418 -3.26 -9.88 18.03
C TYR A 418 -2.49 -9.79 16.72
N LEU A 419 -2.20 -10.96 16.16
CA LEU A 419 -1.63 -11.08 14.83
C LEU A 419 -2.76 -10.96 13.82
N SER A 420 -2.86 -9.80 13.19
CA SER A 420 -3.80 -9.64 12.09
C SER A 420 -3.33 -10.43 10.88
N TRP A 421 -4.21 -10.60 9.91
CA TRP A 421 -3.86 -11.12 8.58
C TRP A 421 -2.80 -10.30 7.80
N LYS A 422 -2.34 -9.15 8.32
CA LYS A 422 -1.20 -8.38 7.79
C LYS A 422 0.11 -8.83 8.43
N ASP A 423 0.03 -9.43 9.62
CA ASP A 423 1.18 -9.78 10.47
C ASP A 423 1.66 -11.22 10.22
N SER A 424 0.91 -12.02 9.44
CA SER A 424 1.25 -13.41 9.08
C SER A 424 2.58 -13.54 8.31
N THR A 425 3.23 -12.43 7.96
CA THR A 425 4.49 -12.41 7.21
C THR A 425 5.60 -11.56 7.84
N LEU A 426 5.32 -10.69 8.82
CA LEU A 426 6.23 -9.57 9.13
C LEU A 426 6.83 -9.56 10.54
N MET A 427 6.19 -10.22 11.50
CA MET A 427 6.56 -10.03 12.92
C MET A 427 6.87 -11.32 13.68
N VAL A 428 6.73 -12.48 13.06
CA VAL A 428 6.92 -13.75 13.77
C VAL A 428 8.40 -14.04 14.04
N SER A 429 9.33 -13.67 13.14
CA SER A 429 10.77 -13.92 13.37
C SER A 429 11.36 -13.08 14.50
N VAL A 430 11.09 -11.77 14.52
CA VAL A 430 11.61 -10.86 15.55
C VAL A 430 10.92 -11.08 16.91
N LEU A 431 9.59 -11.31 16.95
CA LEU A 431 8.89 -11.59 18.21
C LEU A 431 9.26 -12.94 18.82
N LEU A 432 9.49 -13.99 18.00
CA LEU A 432 9.89 -15.29 18.53
C LEU A 432 11.28 -15.24 19.17
N GLN A 433 12.23 -14.51 18.56
CA GLN A 433 13.58 -14.35 19.12
C GLN A 433 13.57 -13.57 20.46
N LEU A 434 12.70 -12.57 20.61
CA LEU A 434 12.55 -11.79 21.86
C LEU A 434 11.89 -12.56 23.01
N THR A 435 11.20 -13.66 22.73
CA THR A 435 10.57 -14.52 23.75
C THR A 435 11.44 -15.72 24.15
N SER A 436 12.53 -15.97 23.44
CA SER A 436 13.49 -17.05 23.71
C SER A 436 14.71 -16.63 24.55
N SER A 437 14.79 -15.35 24.93
CA SER A 437 15.77 -14.76 25.85
C SER A 437 15.08 -14.28 27.11
#